data_AF-A0A3R7BM82-F1
#
_entry.id   AF-A0A3R7BM82-F1
#
_cell.length_a   1.000
_cell.length_b   1.000
_cell.length_c   1.000
_cell.angle_alpha   90.00
_cell.angle_beta   90.00
_cell.angle_gamma   90.00
#
_symmetry.space_group_name_H-M   'P 1'
#
loop_
_entity.id
_entity.type
_entity.pdbx_description
1 polymer ?
#
loop_
_entity_poly.entity_id
_entity_poly.type
_entity_poly.pdbx_seq_one_letter_code
_entity_poly.pdbx_strand_id
1 'polypeptide(L)'
;MLRLNDVEIEDTYAELFNMWVGRVLITAENEKWSQTAAEVATGYASSIIGSPAEAGIEGDAGPDETPDRRVGKFIQIYHHTRSELKRQMISRIGQCIMTCPTTAAFDGLPKAVRRLKIGRSLRLFGDGFQKRDELAGRKIWRIPVMEGEFIVEDNFGVMRAIAGGNFLIFSKTMKAGLEAAERAVEAIRKNVRYVILPFPGGVCRSGSKVGSMKYKLPASTNHPFCPKLKGIAPDSKVPSEVNSIYEIVINGLDLDSVKKAMREGIKAAAGVPGVVKISAGNYGGKFGPIKIFLHEILK
;
A
#
# COMPACT_ATOMS: atom_id res chain seq x y z
N MET A 1 30.79 -5.68 -4.08
CA MET A 1 29.74 -5.43 -5.08
C MET A 1 28.77 -6.59 -5.02
N LEU A 2 27.51 -6.33 -4.65
CA LEU A 2 26.48 -7.37 -4.62
C LEU A 2 25.79 -7.44 -5.99
N ARG A 3 25.58 -8.65 -6.49
CA ARG A 3 24.84 -8.91 -7.73
C ARG A 3 23.81 -10.00 -7.50
N LEU A 4 22.66 -9.88 -8.16
CA LEU A 4 21.70 -10.96 -8.33
C LEU A 4 21.63 -11.26 -9.82
N ASN A 5 22.06 -12.45 -10.23
CA ASN A 5 22.32 -12.76 -11.64
C ASN A 5 23.30 -11.73 -12.24
N ASP A 6 22.94 -11.14 -13.38
CA ASP A 6 23.70 -10.08 -14.04
C ASP A 6 23.32 -8.66 -13.58
N VAL A 7 22.43 -8.53 -12.59
CA VAL A 7 21.90 -7.24 -12.13
C VAL A 7 22.73 -6.71 -10.95
N GLU A 8 23.23 -5.48 -11.08
CA GLU A 8 23.91 -4.79 -9.99
C GLU A 8 22.92 -4.40 -8.89
N ILE A 9 23.27 -4.68 -7.63
CA ILE A 9 22.55 -4.14 -6.47
C ILE A 9 23.37 -2.99 -5.89
N GLU A 10 22.82 -1.78 -5.96
CA GLU A 10 23.47 -0.60 -5.39
C GLU A 10 23.63 -0.72 -3.87
N ASP A 11 24.79 -0.35 -3.35
CA ASP A 11 25.04 -0.25 -1.91
C ASP A 11 24.39 1.03 -1.37
N THR A 12 23.08 0.95 -1.16
CA THR A 12 22.22 2.06 -0.73
C THR A 12 21.10 1.55 0.16
N TYR A 13 20.24 2.46 0.59
CA TYR A 13 19.07 2.17 1.42
C TYR A 13 17.82 2.89 0.93
N ALA A 14 16.67 2.29 1.24
CA ALA A 14 15.39 2.98 1.23
C ALA A 14 15.20 3.73 2.56
N GLU A 15 14.64 4.94 2.49
CA GLU A 15 14.30 5.77 3.66
C GLU A 15 12.78 5.78 3.88
N LEU A 16 12.35 5.31 5.06
CA LEU A 16 10.95 5.00 5.38
C LEU A 16 10.41 5.87 6.51
N PHE A 17 9.08 5.92 6.60
CA PHE A 17 8.34 6.80 7.50
C PHE A 17 7.40 6.03 8.42
N ASN A 18 7.11 6.61 9.58
CA ASN A 18 6.09 6.11 10.50
C ASN A 18 4.74 6.75 10.17
N MET A 19 3.73 5.94 9.86
CA MET A 19 2.35 6.39 9.62
C MET A 19 1.36 5.68 10.54
N TRP A 20 0.14 6.19 10.62
CA TRP A 20 -0.97 5.46 11.21
C TRP A 20 -1.61 4.58 10.16
N VAL A 21 -1.95 3.35 10.53
CA VAL A 21 -2.68 2.40 9.68
C VAL A 21 -3.97 1.93 10.35
N GLY A 22 -5.01 1.76 9.55
CA GLY A 22 -6.16 0.92 9.86
C GLY A 22 -6.20 -0.25 8.87
N ARG A 23 -6.49 -1.46 9.38
CA ARG A 23 -6.67 -2.66 8.57
C ARG A 23 -8.13 -3.08 8.63
N VAL A 24 -8.74 -3.26 7.47
CA VAL A 24 -10.17 -3.59 7.35
C VAL A 24 -10.27 -4.94 6.65
N LEU A 25 -11.04 -5.86 7.24
CA LEU A 25 -11.47 -7.08 6.60
C LEU A 25 -12.83 -6.81 5.95
N ILE A 26 -12.89 -6.90 4.62
CA ILE A 26 -14.14 -6.83 3.87
C ILE A 26 -14.55 -8.26 3.56
N THR A 27 -15.79 -8.62 3.83
CA THR A 27 -16.36 -9.92 3.46
C THR A 27 -17.53 -9.69 2.53
N ALA A 28 -17.81 -10.64 1.65
CA ALA A 28 -18.91 -10.56 0.69
C ALA A 28 -19.43 -11.96 0.33
N GLU A 29 -20.52 -12.03 -0.43
CA GLU A 29 -21.11 -13.31 -0.88
C GLU A 29 -20.12 -14.16 -1.69
N ASN A 30 -19.27 -13.52 -2.50
CA ASN A 30 -18.28 -14.18 -3.32
C ASN A 30 -17.07 -13.27 -3.60
N GLU A 31 -16.03 -13.85 -4.21
CA GLU A 31 -14.77 -13.15 -4.44
C GLU A 31 -14.96 -11.88 -5.28
N LYS A 32 -15.80 -11.95 -6.33
CA LYS A 32 -16.09 -10.80 -7.22
C LYS A 32 -16.52 -9.56 -6.43
N TRP A 33 -17.44 -9.72 -5.48
CA TRP A 33 -17.93 -8.58 -4.68
C TRP A 33 -16.92 -8.11 -3.65
N SER A 34 -16.20 -9.04 -2.98
CA SER A 34 -15.15 -8.66 -2.04
C SER A 34 -14.01 -7.89 -2.72
N GLN A 35 -13.62 -8.31 -3.93
CA GLN A 35 -12.63 -7.65 -4.77
C GLN A 35 -13.09 -6.27 -5.23
N THR A 36 -14.34 -6.17 -5.72
CA THR A 36 -14.93 -4.90 -6.17
C THR A 36 -14.95 -3.87 -5.04
N ALA A 37 -15.40 -4.27 -3.84
CA ALA A 37 -15.41 -3.39 -2.66
C ALA A 37 -13.99 -2.95 -2.28
N ALA A 38 -13.02 -3.87 -2.29
CA ALA A 38 -11.63 -3.60 -1.96
C ALA A 38 -10.98 -2.62 -2.95
N GLU A 39 -11.19 -2.80 -4.26
CA GLU A 39 -10.67 -1.92 -5.32
C GLU A 39 -11.23 -0.51 -5.22
N VAL A 40 -12.56 -0.37 -5.09
CA VAL A 40 -13.19 0.95 -4.97
C VAL A 40 -12.76 1.64 -3.67
N ALA A 41 -12.72 0.91 -2.54
CA ALA A 41 -12.33 1.46 -1.25
C ALA A 41 -10.85 1.88 -1.17
N THR A 42 -9.98 1.28 -2.00
CA THR A 42 -8.55 1.58 -2.06
C THR A 42 -8.16 2.47 -3.24
N GLY A 43 -9.10 2.80 -4.13
CA GLY A 43 -8.91 3.74 -5.23
C GLY A 43 -8.63 5.18 -4.78
N TYR A 44 -7.99 5.96 -5.67
CA TYR A 44 -7.55 7.34 -5.39
C TYR A 44 -6.81 7.46 -4.05
N ALA A 45 -5.78 6.63 -3.86
CA ALA A 45 -5.06 6.49 -2.60
C ALA A 45 -3.58 6.12 -2.79
N SER A 46 -2.89 6.73 -3.77
CA SER A 46 -1.52 6.32 -4.10
C SER A 46 -0.45 6.94 -3.21
N SER A 47 -0.61 8.23 -2.86
CA SER A 47 0.33 8.94 -2.00
C SER A 47 -0.36 10.09 -1.27
N ILE A 48 -0.13 10.22 0.03
CA ILE A 48 -0.70 11.31 0.84
C ILE A 48 -0.17 12.71 0.47
N ILE A 49 0.78 12.81 -0.46
CA ILE A 49 1.22 14.09 -1.03
C ILE A 49 0.08 14.78 -1.81
N GLY A 50 -0.79 14.00 -2.46
CA GLY A 50 -1.90 14.54 -3.25
C GLY A 50 -3.19 13.70 -3.22
N SER A 51 -3.12 12.42 -2.86
CA SER A 51 -4.29 11.59 -2.60
C SER A 51 -4.80 11.80 -1.17
N PRO A 52 -6.10 11.60 -0.89
CA PRO A 52 -6.65 11.74 0.46
C PRO A 52 -6.11 10.73 1.50
N ALA A 53 -5.55 9.62 1.04
CA ALA A 53 -4.93 8.58 1.86
C ALA A 53 -3.87 7.83 1.05
N GLU A 54 -3.12 6.94 1.71
CA GLU A 54 -2.47 5.81 1.06
C GLU A 54 -3.26 4.55 1.37
N ALA A 55 -3.66 3.76 0.38
CA ALA A 55 -4.44 2.55 0.62
C ALA A 55 -4.17 1.48 -0.44
N GLY A 56 -4.44 0.23 -0.08
CA GLY A 56 -4.24 -0.90 -0.98
C GLY A 56 -4.82 -2.20 -0.43
N ILE A 57 -4.96 -3.17 -1.34
CA ILE A 57 -5.36 -4.54 -1.02
C ILE A 57 -4.14 -5.28 -0.51
N GLU A 58 -4.24 -5.86 0.68
CA GLU A 58 -3.19 -6.69 1.28
C GLU A 58 -3.24 -8.12 0.75
N GLY A 59 -4.44 -8.70 0.65
CA GLY A 59 -4.64 -10.05 0.17
C GLY A 59 -5.97 -10.66 0.58
N ASP A 60 -6.14 -11.93 0.26
CA ASP A 60 -7.38 -12.68 0.46
C ASP A 60 -7.55 -13.13 1.91
N ALA A 61 -8.81 -13.35 2.29
CA ALA A 61 -9.20 -13.99 3.54
C ALA A 61 -10.17 -15.14 3.23
N GLY A 62 -9.80 -16.36 3.61
CA GLY A 62 -10.68 -17.53 3.45
C GLY A 62 -11.80 -17.55 4.50
N PRO A 63 -12.88 -18.33 4.28
CA PRO A 63 -13.97 -18.50 5.25
C PRO A 63 -13.53 -18.85 6.68
N ASP A 64 -12.42 -19.57 6.84
CA ASP A 64 -11.89 -19.95 8.16
C ASP A 64 -11.20 -18.79 8.89
N GLU A 65 -10.85 -17.72 8.17
CA GLU A 65 -10.19 -16.52 8.70
C GLU A 65 -11.20 -15.39 9.00
N THR A 66 -12.48 -15.54 8.62
CA THR A 66 -13.50 -14.50 8.71
C THR A 66 -14.56 -14.77 9.78
N PRO A 67 -15.06 -13.73 10.48
CA PRO A 67 -16.00 -13.90 11.58
C PRO A 67 -17.39 -14.39 11.14
N ASP A 68 -17.75 -14.19 9.86
CA ASP A 68 -19.03 -14.57 9.28
C ASP A 68 -18.92 -15.77 8.32
N ARG A 69 -17.75 -16.41 8.24
CA ARG A 69 -17.45 -17.57 7.38
C ARG A 69 -17.67 -17.34 5.89
N ARG A 70 -17.50 -16.10 5.45
CA ARG A 70 -17.54 -15.74 4.02
C ARG A 70 -16.15 -15.42 3.50
N VAL A 71 -16.00 -15.44 2.18
CA VAL A 71 -14.76 -15.00 1.53
C VAL A 71 -14.57 -13.49 1.74
N GLY A 72 -13.32 -13.05 1.79
CA GLY A 72 -13.01 -11.65 2.01
C GLY A 72 -11.66 -11.19 1.48
N LYS A 73 -11.41 -9.89 1.66
CA LYS A 73 -10.16 -9.21 1.34
C LYS A 73 -9.74 -8.35 2.52
N PHE A 74 -8.45 -8.40 2.88
CA PHE A 74 -7.85 -7.42 3.77
C PHE A 74 -7.41 -6.20 2.95
N ILE A 75 -7.78 -5.01 3.42
CA ILE A 75 -7.24 -3.75 2.92
C ILE A 75 -6.54 -3.00 4.05
N GLN A 76 -5.59 -2.14 3.70
CA GLN A 76 -4.94 -1.23 4.62
C GLN A 76 -5.12 0.21 4.16
N ILE A 77 -5.33 1.12 5.11
CA ILE A 77 -5.50 2.56 4.88
C ILE A 77 -4.53 3.30 5.81
N TYR A 78 -3.74 4.20 5.25
CA TYR A 78 -2.65 4.90 5.89
C TYR A 78 -2.87 6.41 5.89
N HIS A 79 -2.49 7.05 7.00
CA HIS A 79 -2.38 8.51 7.06
C HIS A 79 -1.35 8.96 8.10
N HIS A 80 -0.84 10.19 7.98
CA HIS A 80 0.14 10.74 8.93
C HIS A 80 -0.46 11.08 10.32
N THR A 81 -1.77 11.34 10.39
CA THR A 81 -2.50 11.60 11.64
C THR A 81 -3.66 10.63 11.84
N ARG A 82 -4.01 10.37 13.10
CA ARG A 82 -5.17 9.54 13.46
C ARG A 82 -6.50 10.17 13.06
N SER A 83 -6.59 11.50 13.08
CA SER A 83 -7.83 12.20 12.75
C SER A 83 -8.19 11.99 11.29
N GLU A 84 -7.23 12.23 10.39
CA GLU A 84 -7.46 12.00 8.97
C GLU A 84 -7.58 10.51 8.65
N LEU A 85 -6.82 9.62 9.32
CA LEU A 85 -7.06 8.17 9.17
C LEU A 85 -8.50 7.81 9.53
N LYS A 86 -9.04 8.32 10.65
CA LYS A 86 -10.44 8.11 11.03
C LYS A 86 -11.40 8.59 9.94
N ARG A 87 -11.18 9.79 9.42
CA ARG A 87 -12.00 10.40 8.36
C ARG A 87 -11.97 9.55 7.08
N GLN A 88 -10.79 9.11 6.67
CA GLN A 88 -10.60 8.28 5.48
C GLN A 88 -11.24 6.90 5.64
N MET A 89 -11.10 6.25 6.81
CA MET A 89 -11.76 4.98 7.08
C MET A 89 -13.29 5.11 7.06
N ILE A 90 -13.85 6.15 7.71
CA ILE A 90 -15.31 6.39 7.66
C ILE A 90 -15.76 6.60 6.22
N SER A 91 -15.11 7.48 5.46
CA SER A 91 -15.51 7.80 4.08
C SER A 91 -15.42 6.58 3.17
N ARG A 92 -14.32 5.81 3.24
CA ARG A 92 -14.09 4.67 2.36
C ARG A 92 -14.99 3.50 2.71
N ILE A 93 -15.17 3.18 4.00
CA ILE A 93 -16.11 2.13 4.39
C ILE A 93 -17.54 2.56 4.07
N GLY A 94 -17.93 3.81 4.36
CA GLY A 94 -19.29 4.27 4.14
C GLY A 94 -19.68 4.47 2.67
N GLN A 95 -18.75 4.90 1.80
CA GLN A 95 -19.07 5.22 0.40
C GLN A 95 -18.63 4.16 -0.61
N CYS A 96 -17.81 3.20 -0.19
CA CYS A 96 -17.28 2.16 -1.09
C CYS A 96 -17.59 0.74 -0.62
N ILE A 97 -17.72 0.50 0.69
CA ILE A 97 -18.01 -0.84 1.23
C ILE A 97 -19.50 -0.96 1.54
N MET A 98 -20.06 -0.11 2.41
CA MET A 98 -21.50 -0.13 2.74
C MET A 98 -22.43 -0.06 1.52
N THR A 99 -22.00 0.62 0.46
CA THR A 99 -22.73 0.77 -0.80
C THR A 99 -22.49 -0.38 -1.78
N CYS A 100 -21.52 -1.27 -1.51
CA CYS A 100 -21.20 -2.41 -2.35
C CYS A 100 -22.05 -3.63 -1.93
N PRO A 101 -22.67 -4.34 -2.89
CA PRO A 101 -23.55 -5.48 -2.61
C PRO A 101 -22.94 -6.53 -1.70
N THR A 102 -23.76 -7.07 -0.80
CA THR A 102 -23.49 -8.21 0.09
C THR A 102 -22.41 -7.96 1.16
N THR A 103 -21.80 -6.78 1.21
CA THR A 103 -20.58 -6.63 2.01
C THR A 103 -20.82 -6.52 3.51
N ALA A 104 -19.80 -6.90 4.28
CA ALA A 104 -19.64 -6.52 5.68
C ALA A 104 -18.20 -6.08 5.97
N ALA A 105 -18.01 -5.23 6.98
CA ALA A 105 -16.70 -4.66 7.33
C ALA A 105 -16.31 -4.95 8.79
N PHE A 106 -15.19 -5.64 8.97
CA PHE A 106 -14.67 -6.08 10.27
C PHE A 106 -13.27 -5.55 10.56
N ASP A 107 -12.91 -5.47 11.84
CA ASP A 107 -11.60 -5.03 12.29
C ASP A 107 -10.52 -6.06 11.96
N GLY A 108 -9.52 -5.64 11.17
CA GLY A 108 -8.34 -6.42 10.84
C GLY A 108 -7.20 -6.34 11.86
N LEU A 109 -7.33 -5.50 12.90
CA LEU A 109 -6.35 -5.33 14.00
C LEU A 109 -7.00 -5.56 15.39
N PRO A 110 -7.58 -6.74 15.67
CA PRO A 110 -8.34 -6.97 16.90
C PRO A 110 -7.51 -6.79 18.18
N LYS A 111 -6.18 -7.02 18.11
CA LYS A 111 -5.24 -6.88 19.24
C LYS A 111 -4.68 -5.46 19.42
N ALA A 112 -5.05 -4.49 18.58
CA ALA A 112 -4.53 -3.14 18.70
C ALA A 112 -5.09 -2.42 19.94
N VAL A 113 -4.19 -1.81 20.71
CA VAL A 113 -4.53 -1.04 21.92
C VAL A 113 -5.40 0.18 21.59
N ARG A 114 -5.07 0.88 20.50
CA ARG A 114 -5.83 2.06 20.06
C ARG A 114 -6.92 1.63 19.10
N ARG A 115 -8.14 2.12 19.34
CA ARG A 115 -9.31 1.83 18.51
C ARG A 115 -10.03 3.11 18.11
N LEU A 116 -10.58 3.13 16.90
CA LEU A 116 -11.39 4.21 16.35
C LEU A 116 -12.84 3.77 16.21
N LYS A 117 -13.78 4.63 16.60
CA LYS A 117 -15.23 4.45 16.56
C LYS A 117 -15.79 4.56 15.13
N ILE A 118 -15.33 3.72 14.20
CA ILE A 118 -15.68 3.82 12.76
C ILE A 118 -17.08 3.31 12.49
N GLY A 119 -17.37 2.02 12.77
CA GLY A 119 -18.72 1.47 12.60
C GLY A 119 -19.74 2.18 13.47
N ARG A 120 -19.32 2.62 14.68
CA ARG A 120 -20.12 3.54 15.48
C ARG A 120 -20.51 4.78 14.69
N SER A 121 -19.58 5.50 14.04
CA SER A 121 -19.97 6.67 13.24
C SER A 121 -20.89 6.32 12.07
N LEU A 122 -20.64 5.22 11.37
CA LEU A 122 -21.43 4.79 10.20
C LEU A 122 -22.86 4.37 10.55
N ARG A 123 -23.09 3.82 11.74
CA ARG A 123 -24.41 3.36 12.20
C ARG A 123 -25.52 4.40 12.08
N LEU A 124 -25.16 5.69 12.12
CA LEU A 124 -26.12 6.79 12.05
C LEU A 124 -26.83 6.86 10.69
N PHE A 125 -26.28 6.22 9.65
CA PHE A 125 -26.95 6.05 8.37
C PHE A 125 -28.28 5.27 8.49
N GLY A 126 -28.41 4.42 9.51
CA GLY A 126 -29.65 3.68 9.76
C GLY A 126 -30.79 4.53 10.33
N ASP A 127 -30.61 5.83 10.53
CA ASP A 127 -31.65 6.79 10.92
C ASP A 127 -32.52 6.37 12.13
N GLY A 128 -31.88 5.77 13.13
CA GLY A 128 -32.55 5.29 14.35
C GLY A 128 -32.99 3.83 14.30
N PHE A 129 -32.99 3.20 13.12
CA PHE A 129 -33.35 1.79 12.93
C PHE A 129 -32.16 0.82 13.08
N GLN A 130 -30.94 1.33 13.17
CA GLN A 130 -29.76 0.50 13.39
C GLN A 130 -29.83 -0.27 14.72
N LYS A 131 -29.38 -1.52 14.72
CA LYS A 131 -29.35 -2.38 15.91
C LYS A 131 -27.91 -2.71 16.30
N ARG A 132 -27.65 -2.72 17.61
CA ARG A 132 -26.40 -3.28 18.16
C ARG A 132 -26.55 -4.79 18.23
N ASP A 133 -25.51 -5.52 17.86
CA ASP A 133 -25.48 -6.97 17.93
C ASP A 133 -24.05 -7.47 18.21
N GLU A 134 -23.88 -8.78 18.33
CA GLU A 134 -22.62 -9.48 18.45
C GLU A 134 -22.50 -10.60 17.42
N LEU A 135 -21.37 -10.67 16.72
CA LEU A 135 -21.08 -11.72 15.73
C LEU A 135 -19.69 -12.29 16.01
N ALA A 136 -19.63 -13.60 16.29
CA ALA A 136 -18.37 -14.29 16.62
C ALA A 136 -17.55 -13.57 17.72
N GLY A 137 -18.21 -13.09 18.77
CA GLY A 137 -17.59 -12.33 19.87
C GLY A 137 -17.21 -10.88 19.53
N ARG A 138 -17.58 -10.39 18.34
CA ARG A 138 -17.31 -9.01 17.90
C ARG A 138 -18.56 -8.16 18.01
N LYS A 139 -18.42 -7.00 18.65
CA LYS A 139 -19.51 -6.01 18.76
C LYS A 139 -19.72 -5.33 17.41
N ILE A 140 -20.90 -5.51 16.82
CA ILE A 140 -21.24 -4.99 15.50
C ILE A 140 -22.46 -4.07 15.55
N TRP A 141 -22.68 -3.37 14.45
CA TRP A 141 -23.92 -2.71 14.09
C TRP A 141 -24.52 -3.39 12.87
N ARG A 142 -25.84 -3.62 12.93
CA ARG A 142 -26.68 -3.96 11.78
C ARG A 142 -27.38 -2.69 11.34
N ILE A 143 -27.08 -2.25 10.12
CA ILE A 143 -27.61 -1.01 9.54
C ILE A 143 -28.58 -1.40 8.43
N PRO A 144 -29.89 -1.12 8.56
CA PRO A 144 -30.85 -1.39 7.49
C PRO A 144 -30.48 -0.61 6.22
N VAL A 145 -30.47 -1.30 5.09
CA VAL A 145 -30.19 -0.77 3.74
C VAL A 145 -31.13 -1.43 2.74
N MET A 146 -31.18 -0.96 1.49
CA MET A 146 -32.13 -1.51 0.48
C MET A 146 -31.97 -3.02 0.25
N GLU A 147 -30.73 -3.53 0.27
CA GLU A 147 -30.45 -4.97 0.08
C GLU A 147 -30.86 -5.82 1.28
N GLY A 148 -30.96 -5.22 2.48
CA GLY A 148 -31.14 -5.93 3.74
C GLY A 148 -30.40 -5.21 4.86
N GLU A 149 -29.27 -5.77 5.31
CA GLU A 149 -28.45 -5.20 6.38
C GLU A 149 -26.99 -5.06 5.96
N PHE A 150 -26.41 -3.87 6.19
CA PHE A 150 -24.97 -3.72 6.21
C PHE A 150 -24.43 -3.98 7.62
N ILE A 151 -23.48 -4.91 7.74
CA ILE A 151 -22.84 -5.27 9.00
C ILE A 151 -21.48 -4.58 9.12
N VAL A 152 -21.25 -3.88 10.22
CA VAL A 152 -19.96 -3.23 10.51
C VAL A 152 -19.58 -3.31 11.98
N GLU A 153 -18.31 -3.63 12.27
CA GLU A 153 -17.79 -3.69 13.63
C GLU A 153 -17.77 -2.30 14.32
N ASP A 154 -18.15 -2.20 15.60
CA ASP A 154 -18.30 -0.92 16.32
C ASP A 154 -17.02 -0.07 16.30
N ASN A 155 -15.86 -0.72 16.47
CA ASN A 155 -14.56 -0.08 16.51
C ASN A 155 -13.50 -0.86 15.73
N PHE A 156 -12.60 -0.13 15.10
CA PHE A 156 -11.47 -0.67 14.35
C PHE A 156 -10.16 -0.36 15.06
N GLY A 157 -9.28 -1.34 15.17
CA GLY A 157 -7.93 -1.17 15.66
C GLY A 157 -7.11 -0.28 14.72
N VAL A 158 -6.23 0.54 15.30
CA VAL A 158 -5.25 1.32 14.57
C VAL A 158 -3.90 1.29 15.27
N MET A 159 -2.82 1.32 14.51
CA MET A 159 -1.46 1.29 15.04
C MET A 159 -0.51 2.18 14.24
N ARG A 160 0.70 2.37 14.77
CA ARG A 160 1.82 2.90 13.99
C ARG A 160 2.36 1.78 13.11
N ALA A 161 2.63 2.11 11.87
CA ALA A 161 3.10 1.19 10.83
C ALA A 161 4.12 1.89 9.93
N ILE A 162 4.68 1.14 9.00
CA ILE A 162 5.80 1.54 8.16
C ILE A 162 5.30 1.91 6.77
N ALA A 163 5.75 3.05 6.24
CA ALA A 163 5.42 3.51 4.90
C ALA A 163 6.66 3.93 4.10
N GLY A 164 6.59 3.79 2.78
CA GLY A 164 7.64 4.25 1.87
C GLY A 164 8.82 3.30 1.67
N GLY A 165 8.71 2.03 2.07
CA GLY A 165 9.69 1.01 1.67
C GLY A 165 9.73 0.95 0.16
N ASN A 166 10.90 0.98 -0.45
CA ASN A 166 10.95 1.11 -1.90
C ASN A 166 12.21 0.50 -2.51
N PHE A 167 12.13 0.23 -3.80
CA PHE A 167 13.29 -0.02 -4.65
C PHE A 167 13.00 0.45 -6.07
N LEU A 168 14.08 0.78 -6.78
CA LEU A 168 14.09 1.30 -8.15
C LEU A 168 14.63 0.23 -9.09
N ILE A 169 13.95 0.02 -10.21
CA ILE A 169 14.31 -0.94 -11.25
C ILE A 169 14.82 -0.17 -12.47
N PHE A 170 16.10 -0.29 -12.78
CA PHE A 170 16.72 0.35 -13.93
C PHE A 170 16.81 -0.65 -15.08
N SER A 171 16.23 -0.31 -16.24
CA SER A 171 16.18 -1.23 -17.37
C SER A 171 16.59 -0.59 -18.70
N LYS A 172 17.08 -1.44 -19.61
CA LYS A 172 17.48 -1.05 -20.97
C LYS A 172 16.30 -0.55 -21.81
N THR A 173 15.10 -1.05 -21.56
CA THR A 173 13.87 -0.67 -22.26
C THR A 173 12.70 -0.52 -21.29
N MET A 174 11.69 0.25 -21.69
CA MET A 174 10.44 0.37 -20.92
C MET A 174 9.76 -0.99 -20.73
N LYS A 175 9.71 -1.82 -21.78
CA LYS A 175 9.08 -3.16 -21.73
C LYS A 175 9.74 -4.05 -20.67
N ALA A 176 11.08 -4.13 -20.67
CA ALA A 176 11.81 -4.93 -19.67
C ALA A 176 11.62 -4.39 -18.24
N GLY A 177 11.56 -3.06 -18.08
CA GLY A 177 11.32 -2.44 -16.78
C GLY A 177 9.92 -2.71 -16.24
N LEU A 178 8.91 -2.64 -17.10
CA LEU A 178 7.52 -2.92 -16.74
C LEU A 178 7.34 -4.39 -16.39
N GLU A 179 7.86 -5.31 -17.19
CA GLU A 179 7.82 -6.75 -16.90
C GLU A 179 8.48 -7.06 -15.55
N ALA A 180 9.63 -6.45 -15.26
CA ALA A 180 10.31 -6.60 -13.97
C ALA A 180 9.49 -6.05 -12.79
N ALA A 181 8.83 -4.90 -12.97
CA ALA A 181 7.96 -4.31 -11.97
C ALA A 181 6.71 -5.19 -11.71
N GLU A 182 6.08 -5.72 -12.77
CA GLU A 182 4.93 -6.62 -12.66
C GLU A 182 5.30 -7.91 -11.93
N ARG A 183 6.42 -8.56 -12.31
CA ARG A 183 6.91 -9.75 -11.60
C ARG A 183 7.21 -9.48 -10.13
N ALA A 184 7.73 -8.28 -9.81
CA ALA A 184 7.97 -7.89 -8.43
C ALA A 184 6.66 -7.73 -7.64
N VAL A 185 5.67 -7.06 -8.21
CA VAL A 185 4.33 -6.91 -7.61
C VAL A 185 3.69 -8.27 -7.36
N GLU A 186 3.73 -9.16 -8.35
CA GLU A 186 3.19 -10.54 -8.24
C GLU A 186 3.90 -11.33 -7.13
N ALA A 187 5.23 -11.30 -7.10
CA ALA A 187 6.01 -11.99 -6.06
C ALA A 187 5.68 -11.47 -4.66
N ILE A 188 5.57 -10.15 -4.49
CA ILE A 188 5.20 -9.54 -3.20
C ILE A 188 3.81 -10.00 -2.78
N ARG A 189 2.80 -9.86 -3.65
CA ARG A 189 1.42 -10.24 -3.34
C ARG A 189 1.27 -11.73 -3.01
N LYS A 190 2.03 -12.59 -3.68
CA LYS A 190 1.97 -14.04 -3.47
C LYS A 190 2.68 -14.49 -2.19
N ASN A 191 3.83 -13.89 -1.88
CA ASN A 191 4.75 -14.43 -0.87
C ASN A 191 4.76 -13.66 0.46
N VAL A 192 4.13 -12.49 0.53
CA VAL A 192 4.22 -11.59 1.68
C VAL A 192 2.84 -11.11 2.11
N ARG A 193 2.52 -11.35 3.39
CA ARG A 193 1.33 -10.81 4.07
C ARG A 193 1.66 -9.47 4.73
N TYR A 194 0.62 -8.74 5.15
CA TYR A 194 0.74 -7.51 5.95
C TYR A 194 1.37 -6.30 5.25
N VAL A 195 1.50 -6.33 3.92
CA VAL A 195 1.99 -5.21 3.10
C VAL A 195 0.97 -4.80 2.04
N ILE A 196 1.07 -3.57 1.56
CA ILE A 196 0.33 -3.08 0.40
C ILE A 196 1.26 -2.34 -0.56
N LEU A 197 0.82 -2.24 -1.81
CA LEU A 197 1.49 -1.53 -2.88
C LEU A 197 0.56 -0.41 -3.38
N PRO A 198 0.62 0.81 -2.81
CA PRO A 198 -0.45 1.81 -2.96
C PRO A 198 -0.51 2.47 -4.35
N PHE A 199 0.55 2.37 -5.14
CA PHE A 199 0.57 2.94 -6.49
C PHE A 199 -0.30 2.13 -7.48
N PRO A 200 -0.72 2.72 -8.62
CA PRO A 200 -1.51 2.00 -9.63
C PRO A 200 -0.83 0.70 -10.08
N GLY A 201 -1.52 -0.43 -9.95
CA GLY A 201 -0.95 -1.75 -10.24
C GLY A 201 0.23 -2.14 -9.33
N GLY A 202 0.49 -1.39 -8.26
CA GLY A 202 1.67 -1.53 -7.40
C GLY A 202 2.94 -0.86 -7.94
N VAL A 203 2.86 -0.10 -9.04
CA VAL A 203 4.03 0.43 -9.76
C VAL A 203 4.00 1.95 -9.86
N CYS A 204 5.06 2.62 -9.42
CA CYS A 204 5.28 4.05 -9.59
C CYS A 204 6.17 4.31 -10.81
N ARG A 205 5.66 5.02 -11.81
CA ARG A 205 6.43 5.42 -13.01
C ARG A 205 7.04 6.81 -12.94
N SER A 206 6.51 7.67 -12.06
CA SER A 206 6.81 9.10 -12.08
C SER A 206 8.09 9.43 -11.34
N GLY A 207 8.32 8.81 -10.17
CA GLY A 207 9.36 9.19 -9.22
C GLY A 207 9.21 10.64 -8.73
N SER A 208 9.44 10.89 -7.44
CA SER A 208 9.38 12.26 -6.92
C SER A 208 10.57 12.62 -6.07
N LYS A 209 10.89 13.92 -6.05
CA LYS A 209 11.77 14.54 -5.07
C LYS A 209 11.00 15.56 -4.26
N VAL A 210 11.47 15.81 -3.05
CA VAL A 210 10.92 16.85 -2.17
C VAL A 210 11.14 18.22 -2.80
N GLY A 211 10.08 19.03 -2.82
CA GLY A 211 10.12 20.40 -3.33
C GLY A 211 10.24 20.48 -4.85
N SER A 212 10.61 21.66 -5.33
CA SER A 212 10.82 21.96 -6.74
C SER A 212 11.87 23.06 -6.88
N MET A 213 12.67 23.01 -7.96
CA MET A 213 13.72 23.98 -8.23
C MET A 213 13.21 25.29 -8.86
N LYS A 214 11.99 25.27 -9.44
CA LYS A 214 11.44 26.40 -10.23
C LYS A 214 10.14 26.97 -9.66
N TYR A 215 9.32 26.12 -9.06
CA TYR A 215 7.96 26.43 -8.59
C TYR A 215 7.78 26.11 -7.11
N LYS A 216 6.79 26.76 -6.47
CA LYS A 216 6.33 26.45 -5.11
C LYS A 216 5.44 25.20 -5.13
N LEU A 217 6.08 24.02 -5.17
CA LEU A 217 5.40 22.72 -5.15
C LEU A 217 5.96 21.85 -4.02
N PRO A 218 5.13 21.06 -3.33
CA PRO A 218 5.59 20.16 -2.25
C PRO A 218 6.44 19.00 -2.78
N ALA A 219 6.20 18.58 -4.03
CA ALA A 219 6.97 17.56 -4.72
C ALA A 219 7.04 17.87 -6.21
N SER A 220 8.07 17.35 -6.88
CA SER A 220 8.23 17.43 -8.34
C SER A 220 8.98 16.20 -8.86
N THR A 221 9.11 16.07 -10.19
CA THR A 221 9.82 14.95 -10.80
C THR A 221 11.23 14.76 -10.23
N ASN A 222 11.61 13.50 -10.00
CA ASN A 222 12.96 13.16 -9.55
C ASN A 222 13.96 13.18 -10.72
N HIS A 223 14.23 14.39 -11.22
CA HIS A 223 15.05 14.64 -12.42
C HIS A 223 16.42 13.90 -12.49
N PRO A 224 17.15 13.63 -11.39
CA PRO A 224 18.38 12.84 -11.47
C PRO A 224 18.12 11.42 -11.99
N PHE A 225 16.92 10.88 -11.78
CA PHE A 225 16.48 9.56 -12.22
C PHE A 225 15.57 9.60 -13.45
N CYS A 226 15.56 10.68 -14.23
CA CYS A 226 14.80 10.75 -15.48
C CYS A 226 15.66 10.34 -16.69
N PRO A 227 15.40 9.20 -17.36
CA PRO A 227 16.25 8.75 -18.47
C PRO A 227 16.31 9.73 -19.66
N LYS A 228 15.26 10.54 -19.85
CA LYS A 228 15.20 11.58 -20.90
C LYS A 228 16.06 12.82 -20.58
N LEU A 229 16.57 12.94 -19.35
CA LEU A 229 17.41 14.06 -18.91
C LEU A 229 18.89 13.68 -18.75
N LYS A 230 19.31 12.45 -19.11
CA LYS A 230 20.70 11.96 -18.96
C LYS A 230 21.78 12.94 -19.44
N GLY A 231 21.59 13.54 -20.63
CA GLY A 231 22.52 14.50 -21.22
C GLY A 231 22.18 15.97 -20.95
N ILE A 232 21.17 16.24 -20.12
CA ILE A 232 20.65 17.59 -19.85
C ILE A 232 20.86 17.95 -18.38
N ALA A 233 20.52 17.04 -17.46
CA ALA A 233 20.69 17.23 -16.03
C ALA A 233 22.12 16.87 -15.62
N PRO A 234 22.92 17.82 -15.09
CA PRO A 234 24.32 17.58 -14.76
C PRO A 234 24.50 16.59 -13.59
N ASP A 235 23.47 16.41 -12.77
CA ASP A 235 23.43 15.51 -11.63
C ASP A 235 22.71 14.18 -11.93
N SER A 236 22.57 13.82 -13.21
CA SER A 236 21.91 12.57 -13.60
C SER A 236 22.58 11.36 -12.96
N LYS A 237 21.74 10.50 -12.38
CA LYS A 237 22.09 9.21 -11.77
C LYS A 237 21.70 8.03 -12.65
N VAL A 238 21.29 8.28 -13.90
CA VAL A 238 20.84 7.22 -14.83
C VAL A 238 22.03 6.73 -15.67
N PRO A 239 22.41 5.44 -15.59
CA PRO A 239 23.46 4.86 -16.44
C PRO A 239 23.16 5.01 -17.94
N SER A 240 24.21 4.98 -18.76
CA SER A 240 24.09 5.21 -20.21
C SER A 240 23.16 4.19 -20.88
N GLU A 241 23.25 2.90 -20.55
CA GLU A 241 22.38 1.85 -21.11
C GLU A 241 20.92 1.86 -20.60
N VAL A 242 20.59 2.62 -19.56
CA VAL A 242 19.26 2.62 -18.94
C VAL A 242 18.33 3.61 -19.62
N ASN A 243 17.16 3.16 -20.09
CA ASN A 243 16.17 4.01 -20.76
C ASN A 243 14.80 4.05 -20.08
N SER A 244 14.60 3.27 -19.02
CA SER A 244 13.39 3.29 -18.20
C SER A 244 13.71 2.97 -16.75
N ILE A 245 13.01 3.63 -15.83
CA ILE A 245 13.10 3.38 -14.40
C ILE A 245 11.67 3.31 -13.86
N TYR A 246 11.40 2.24 -13.11
CA TYR A 246 10.18 2.10 -12.30
C TYR A 246 10.54 2.02 -10.82
N GLU A 247 9.61 2.41 -9.98
CA GLU A 247 9.72 2.36 -8.52
C GLU A 247 8.60 1.47 -7.97
N ILE A 248 8.93 0.57 -7.07
CA ILE A 248 7.95 -0.15 -6.25
C ILE A 248 7.95 0.50 -4.88
N VAL A 249 6.77 0.92 -4.41
CA VAL A 249 6.57 1.49 -3.07
C VAL A 249 5.70 0.55 -2.24
N ILE A 250 6.10 0.34 -1.00
CA ILE A 250 5.60 -0.70 -0.09
C ILE A 250 5.32 -0.05 1.26
N ASN A 251 4.08 -0.19 1.72
CA ASN A 251 3.71 0.08 3.10
C ASN A 251 3.42 -1.25 3.80
N GLY A 252 3.64 -1.33 5.11
CA GLY A 252 3.37 -2.55 5.86
C GLY A 252 3.17 -2.31 7.35
N LEU A 253 2.49 -3.26 8.01
CA LEU A 253 2.16 -3.17 9.42
C LEU A 253 3.40 -3.14 10.32
N ASP A 254 4.47 -3.80 9.88
CA ASP A 254 5.75 -3.92 10.58
C ASP A 254 6.94 -3.88 9.59
N LEU A 255 8.13 -3.65 10.14
CA LEU A 255 9.35 -3.48 9.37
C LEU A 255 9.80 -4.77 8.68
N ASP A 256 9.60 -5.92 9.31
CA ASP A 256 10.07 -7.20 8.79
C ASP A 256 9.27 -7.64 7.57
N SER A 257 7.96 -7.40 7.58
CA SER A 257 7.08 -7.58 6.43
C SER A 257 7.50 -6.70 5.25
N VAL A 258 7.84 -5.43 5.49
CA VAL A 258 8.36 -4.53 4.43
C VAL A 258 9.72 -4.99 3.91
N LYS A 259 10.66 -5.40 4.78
CA LYS A 259 11.95 -5.96 4.37
C LYS A 259 11.77 -7.23 3.52
N LYS A 260 10.85 -8.11 3.91
CA LYS A 260 10.52 -9.33 3.16
C LYS A 260 9.95 -8.99 1.79
N ALA A 261 9.02 -8.04 1.72
CA ALA A 261 8.45 -7.58 0.45
C ALA A 261 9.52 -6.97 -0.48
N MET A 262 10.42 -6.13 0.05
CA MET A 262 11.55 -5.62 -0.73
C MET A 262 12.45 -6.76 -1.24
N ARG A 263 12.82 -7.71 -0.37
CA ARG A 263 13.65 -8.87 -0.74
C ARG A 263 13.02 -9.69 -1.87
N GLU A 264 11.75 -10.06 -1.74
CA GLU A 264 11.03 -10.87 -2.74
C GLU A 264 10.84 -10.11 -4.06
N GLY A 265 10.45 -8.84 -4.00
CA GLY A 265 10.27 -7.99 -5.18
C GLY A 265 11.58 -7.78 -5.94
N ILE A 266 12.69 -7.50 -5.23
CA ILE A 266 14.01 -7.32 -5.85
C ILE A 266 14.49 -8.60 -6.52
N LYS A 267 14.37 -9.75 -5.85
CA LYS A 267 14.75 -11.05 -6.44
C LYS A 267 13.96 -11.36 -7.72
N ALA A 268 12.66 -11.09 -7.73
CA ALA A 268 11.82 -11.32 -8.90
C ALA A 268 12.16 -10.36 -10.06
N ALA A 269 12.34 -9.07 -9.77
CA ALA A 269 12.74 -8.06 -10.76
C ALA A 269 14.11 -8.38 -11.38
N ALA A 270 15.09 -8.76 -10.57
CA ALA A 270 16.44 -9.10 -11.02
C ALA A 270 16.51 -10.36 -11.90
N GLY A 271 15.42 -11.14 -11.99
CA GLY A 271 15.29 -12.28 -12.89
C GLY A 271 14.87 -11.92 -14.32
N VAL A 272 14.57 -10.64 -14.61
CA VAL A 272 14.10 -10.22 -15.94
C VAL A 272 15.24 -9.75 -16.83
N PRO A 273 15.41 -10.33 -18.04
CA PRO A 273 16.40 -9.86 -19.01
C PRO A 273 16.23 -8.38 -19.36
N GLY A 274 17.35 -7.64 -19.33
CA GLY A 274 17.35 -6.20 -19.62
C GLY A 274 17.17 -5.30 -18.41
N VAL A 275 17.00 -5.85 -17.20
CA VAL A 275 17.27 -5.12 -15.96
C VAL A 275 18.79 -4.98 -15.80
N VAL A 276 19.22 -3.78 -15.41
CA VAL A 276 20.64 -3.40 -15.32
C VAL A 276 21.07 -3.24 -13.87
N LYS A 277 20.24 -2.53 -13.09
CA LYS A 277 20.56 -2.14 -11.72
C LYS A 277 19.30 -2.07 -10.86
N ILE A 278 19.44 -2.45 -9.60
CA ILE A 278 18.47 -2.18 -8.54
C ILE A 278 19.06 -1.15 -7.59
N SER A 279 18.25 -0.15 -7.24
CA SER A 279 18.59 0.90 -6.28
C SER A 279 17.42 1.13 -5.33
N ALA A 280 17.51 2.16 -4.48
CA ALA A 280 16.42 2.62 -3.63
C ALA A 280 16.46 4.15 -3.48
N GLY A 281 15.28 4.73 -3.33
CA GLY A 281 15.06 6.13 -3.02
C GLY A 281 15.28 6.43 -1.54
N ASN A 282 16.11 7.44 -1.28
CA ASN A 282 16.29 8.06 0.04
C ASN A 282 16.46 9.57 -0.09
N TYR A 283 16.40 10.25 1.04
CA TYR A 283 16.46 11.70 1.16
C TYR A 283 17.69 12.14 1.98
N GLY A 284 18.76 11.33 1.92
CA GLY A 284 20.00 11.57 2.66
C GLY A 284 19.89 11.33 4.17
N GLY A 285 18.87 10.60 4.63
CA GLY A 285 18.64 10.33 6.05
C GLY A 285 18.12 11.54 6.82
N LYS A 286 17.55 12.53 6.13
CA LYS A 286 17.10 13.80 6.71
C LYS A 286 15.62 13.82 7.05
N PHE A 287 14.82 12.87 6.55
CA PHE A 287 13.36 12.93 6.66
C PHE A 287 12.78 11.69 7.36
N GLY A 288 13.11 10.50 6.87
CA GLY A 288 12.63 9.23 7.40
C GLY A 288 13.57 8.68 8.48
N PRO A 289 13.04 8.29 9.65
CA PRO A 289 13.87 7.76 10.74
C PRO A 289 14.33 6.32 10.52
N ILE A 290 13.77 5.62 9.51
CA ILE A 290 14.00 4.20 9.28
C ILE A 290 14.76 4.02 7.96
N LYS A 291 15.77 3.14 7.99
CA LYS A 291 16.57 2.79 6.82
C LYS A 291 16.52 1.28 6.60
N ILE A 292 16.30 0.87 5.35
CA ILE A 292 16.46 -0.52 4.92
C ILE A 292 17.57 -0.56 3.89
N PHE A 293 18.73 -1.09 4.27
CA PHE A 293 19.88 -1.26 3.38
C PHE A 293 19.67 -2.45 2.45
N LEU A 294 19.82 -2.24 1.14
CA LEU A 294 19.52 -3.27 0.14
C LEU A 294 20.42 -4.50 0.30
N HIS A 295 21.71 -4.29 0.55
CA HIS A 295 22.65 -5.40 0.71
C HIS A 295 22.34 -6.25 1.95
N GLU A 296 21.86 -5.65 3.04
CA GLU A 296 21.50 -6.38 4.26
C GLU A 296 20.28 -7.28 4.05
N ILE A 297 19.27 -6.81 3.31
CA ILE A 297 18.06 -7.59 3.04
C ILE A 297 18.21 -8.57 1.87
N LEU A 298 19.39 -8.66 1.25
CA LEU A 298 19.63 -9.58 0.13
C LEU A 298 20.74 -10.60 0.41
N LYS A 299 21.51 -10.40 1.49
CA LYS A 299 22.34 -11.45 2.09
C LYS A 299 21.48 -12.59 2.64
#